data_AF-A0A0A9YW71-F1
#
_entry.id   AF-A0A0A9YW71-F1
#
_cell.length_a   1.000
_cell.length_b   1.000
_cell.length_c   1.000
_cell.angle_alpha   90.00
_cell.angle_beta   90.00
_cell.angle_gamma   90.00
#
_symmetry.space_group_name_H-M   'P 1'
#
loop_
_entity.id
_entity.type
_entity.pdbx_description
1 polymer ?
#
loop_
_entity_poly.entity_id
_entity_poly.type
_entity_poly.pdbx_seq_one_letter_code
_entity_poly.pdbx_strand_id
1 'polypeptide(L)'
;MKLLHGEAYVEIHKPLPTCGSLKNVSKILDIYDKKKAACVLLEVRSYDDNDELVLYNRSTLFIRGIGGFGGKTGPEPNSELAKSLQGYPIPSNVEPHFQSEFPTLKNQAVLYR
;
A
#
# COMPACT_ATOMS: atom_id res chain seq x y z
N MET A 1 0.66 20.36 2.46
CA MET A 1 0.03 19.02 2.59
C MET A 1 0.87 18.17 3.54
N LYS A 2 0.30 17.57 4.59
CA LYS A 2 1.03 16.71 5.56
C LYS A 2 0.72 15.22 5.37
N LEU A 3 0.68 14.77 4.12
CA LEU A 3 0.39 13.39 3.73
C LEU A 3 1.71 12.63 3.51
N LEU A 4 1.78 11.42 4.04
CA LEU A 4 2.85 10.45 3.77
C LEU A 4 2.22 9.19 3.17
N HIS A 5 2.88 8.61 2.17
CA HIS A 5 2.61 7.24 1.75
C HIS A 5 3.29 6.31 2.77
N GLY A 6 2.50 5.62 3.58
CA GLY A 6 2.99 4.87 4.74
C GLY A 6 3.36 3.42 4.40
N GLU A 7 2.43 2.69 3.83
CA GLU A 7 2.58 1.26 3.48
C GLU A 7 2.00 1.02 2.09
N ALA A 8 2.54 0.02 1.40
CA ALA A 8 2.10 -0.39 0.07
C ALA A 8 2.01 -1.91 -0.02
N TYR A 9 0.97 -2.38 -0.72
CA TYR A 9 0.77 -3.78 -1.08
C TYR A 9 0.34 -3.85 -2.54
N VAL A 10 0.90 -4.80 -3.28
CA VAL A 10 0.59 -5.06 -4.69
C VAL A 10 0.45 -6.56 -4.87
N GLU A 11 -0.65 -6.97 -5.48
CA GLU A 11 -0.90 -8.33 -5.93
C GLU A 11 -1.13 -8.31 -7.45
N ILE A 12 -0.38 -9.16 -8.16
CA ILE A 12 -0.42 -9.30 -9.61
C ILE A 12 -1.11 -10.62 -9.93
N HIS A 13 -2.34 -10.55 -10.45
CA HIS A 13 -3.16 -11.74 -10.75
C HIS A 13 -2.79 -12.37 -12.09
N LYS A 14 -2.27 -11.58 -13.03
CA LYS A 14 -1.85 -12.00 -14.37
C LYS A 14 -0.62 -11.19 -14.83
N PRO A 15 0.25 -11.73 -15.69
CA PRO A 15 1.35 -10.96 -16.28
C PRO A 15 0.84 -9.68 -16.94
N LEU A 16 1.50 -8.56 -16.68
CA LEU A 16 1.12 -7.28 -17.28
C LEU A 16 1.54 -7.25 -18.75
N PRO A 17 0.66 -6.81 -19.68
CA PRO A 17 1.04 -6.60 -21.06
C PRO A 17 2.02 -5.42 -21.15
N THR A 18 2.82 -5.39 -22.22
CA THR A 18 3.80 -4.30 -22.45
C THR A 18 3.14 -2.97 -22.82
N CYS A 19 1.87 -3.00 -23.24
CA CYS A 19 1.01 -1.85 -23.47
C CYS A 19 -0.46 -2.26 -23.31
N GLY A 20 -1.35 -1.30 -23.03
CA GLY A 20 -2.78 -1.55 -22.88
C GLY A 20 -3.48 -0.46 -22.07
N SER A 21 -4.79 -0.61 -21.90
CA SER A 21 -5.62 0.24 -21.05
C SER A 21 -6.08 -0.56 -19.82
N LEU A 22 -6.19 0.12 -18.67
CA LEU A 22 -6.73 -0.47 -17.45
C LEU A 22 -7.81 0.42 -16.87
N LYS A 23 -8.91 -0.19 -16.44
CA LYS A 23 -9.94 0.48 -15.64
C LYS A 23 -9.62 0.31 -14.16
N ASN A 24 -9.37 1.42 -13.47
CA ASN A 24 -9.11 1.44 -12.03
C ASN A 24 -10.37 1.78 -11.24
N VAL A 25 -10.69 0.95 -10.25
CA VAL A 25 -11.77 1.18 -9.28
C VAL A 25 -11.15 1.34 -7.90
N SER A 26 -11.25 2.55 -7.35
CA SER A 26 -10.69 2.89 -6.04
C SER A 26 -11.75 2.92 -4.95
N LYS A 27 -11.40 2.48 -3.74
CA LYS A 27 -12.27 2.48 -2.57
C LYS A 27 -11.48 2.82 -1.31
N ILE A 28 -12.00 3.74 -0.49
CA ILE A 28 -11.54 3.89 0.90
C ILE A 28 -12.07 2.68 1.67
N LEU A 29 -11.16 1.83 2.12
CA LEU A 29 -11.49 0.62 2.85
C LEU A 29 -11.79 0.91 4.31
N ASP A 30 -10.96 1.73 4.94
CA ASP A 30 -11.12 2.16 6.34
C ASP A 30 -10.35 3.46 6.61
N ILE A 31 -10.68 4.14 7.71
CA ILE A 31 -9.99 5.32 8.22
C ILE A 31 -9.77 5.17 9.73
N TYR A 32 -8.51 5.17 10.14
CA TYR A 32 -8.13 5.03 11.55
C TYR A 32 -7.64 6.34 12.17
N ASP A 33 -8.06 6.58 13.40
CA ASP A 33 -7.59 7.67 14.23
C ASP A 33 -6.27 7.29 14.92
N LYS A 34 -5.17 7.92 14.50
CA LYS A 34 -3.85 7.75 15.11
C LYS A 34 -3.55 8.89 16.08
N LYS A 35 -4.58 9.47 16.71
CA LYS A 35 -4.59 10.60 17.65
C LYS A 35 -4.13 11.93 17.05
N LYS A 36 -2.92 11.97 16.51
CA LYS A 36 -2.34 13.16 15.86
C LYS A 36 -2.35 13.05 14.33
N ALA A 37 -2.93 12.01 13.79
CA ALA A 37 -3.02 11.76 12.35
C ALA A 37 -4.26 10.92 12.01
N ALA A 38 -4.72 11.01 10.78
CA ALA A 38 -5.62 10.04 10.18
C ALA A 38 -4.80 9.05 9.33
N CYS A 39 -5.17 7.78 9.37
CA CYS A 39 -4.57 6.72 8.58
C CYS A 39 -5.65 6.16 7.66
N VAL A 40 -5.56 6.44 6.36
CA VAL A 40 -6.56 6.04 5.37
C VAL A 40 -6.05 4.82 4.62
N LEU A 41 -6.85 3.75 4.60
CA LEU A 41 -6.57 2.58 3.76
C LEU A 41 -7.29 2.77 2.43
N LEU A 42 -6.52 2.92 1.37
CA LEU A 42 -7.02 3.04 0.00
C LEU A 42 -6.75 1.74 -0.74
N GLU A 43 -7.78 1.20 -1.36
CA GLU A 43 -7.67 0.05 -2.24
C GLU A 43 -7.94 0.47 -3.69
N VAL A 44 -7.21 -0.13 -4.63
CA VAL A 44 -7.42 0.06 -6.07
C VAL A 44 -7.40 -1.30 -6.77
N ARG A 45 -8.52 -1.68 -7.38
CA ARG A 45 -8.61 -2.82 -8.29
C ARG A 45 -8.47 -2.35 -9.73
N SER A 46 -7.63 -3.01 -10.51
CA SER A 46 -7.39 -2.67 -11.91
C SER A 46 -7.85 -3.81 -12.79
N TYR A 47 -8.66 -3.48 -13.80
CA TYR A 47 -9.27 -4.44 -14.72
C TYR A 47 -8.81 -4.16 -16.15
N ASP A 48 -8.66 -5.22 -16.95
CA ASP A 48 -8.40 -5.09 -18.39
C ASP A 48 -9.69 -4.84 -19.21
N ASP A 49 -9.55 -4.80 -20.53
CA ASP A 49 -10.66 -4.56 -21.47
C ASP A 49 -11.70 -5.69 -21.50
N ASN A 50 -11.38 -6.88 -20.94
CA ASN A 50 -12.30 -8.00 -20.78
C ASN A 50 -12.97 -8.02 -19.40
N ASP A 51 -12.82 -6.94 -18.61
CA ASP A 51 -13.28 -6.83 -17.23
C ASP A 51 -12.64 -7.85 -16.27
N GLU A 52 -11.46 -8.38 -16.61
CA GLU A 52 -10.73 -9.30 -15.74
C GLU A 52 -9.82 -8.55 -14.77
N LEU A 53 -9.81 -8.96 -13.49
CA LEU A 53 -8.93 -8.37 -12.49
C LEU A 53 -7.47 -8.74 -12.79
N VAL A 54 -6.62 -7.73 -12.98
CA VAL A 54 -5.18 -7.94 -13.26
C VAL A 54 -4.29 -7.50 -12.10
N LEU A 55 -4.69 -6.46 -11.38
CA LEU A 55 -3.93 -5.90 -10.26
C LEU A 55 -4.85 -5.54 -9.10
N TYR A 56 -4.39 -5.85 -7.91
CA TYR A 56 -4.91 -5.31 -6.67
C TYR A 56 -3.81 -4.52 -5.97
N ASN A 57 -4.08 -3.26 -5.68
CA ASN A 57 -3.19 -2.39 -4.93
C ASN A 57 -3.86 -1.96 -3.65
N ARG A 58 -3.09 -1.83 -2.58
CA ARG A 58 -3.51 -1.19 -1.34
C ARG A 58 -2.43 -0.28 -0.81
N SER A 59 -2.81 0.93 -0.44
CA SER A 59 -1.92 1.94 0.11
C SER A 59 -2.47 2.48 1.42
N THR A 60 -1.57 2.69 2.36
CA THR A 60 -1.88 3.41 3.59
C THR A 60 -1.43 4.86 3.44
N LEU A 61 -2.36 5.81 3.56
CA LEU A 61 -2.08 7.24 3.54
C LEU A 61 -2.12 7.79 4.97
N PHE A 62 -0.97 8.25 5.46
CA PHE A 62 -0.83 8.79 6.82
C PHE A 62 -0.85 10.32 6.79
N ILE A 63 -1.94 10.92 7.24
CA ILE A 63 -2.21 12.35 7.15
C ILE A 63 -2.09 12.98 8.53
N ARG A 64 -0.99 13.69 8.76
CA ARG A 64 -0.67 14.28 10.07
C ARG A 64 -1.46 15.56 10.32
N GLY A 65 -1.84 15.77 11.58
CA GLY A 65 -2.54 16.96 12.07
C GLY A 65 -4.06 16.90 12.02
N ILE A 66 -4.64 15.79 11.53
CA ILE A 66 -6.09 15.61 11.38
C ILE A 66 -6.62 14.35 12.09
N GLY A 67 -5.92 13.92 13.15
CA GLY A 67 -6.43 12.88 14.06
C GLY A 67 -7.29 13.46 15.19
N GLY A 68 -7.65 12.63 16.16
CA GLY A 68 -8.40 13.04 17.36
C GLY A 68 -9.91 13.14 17.13
N PHE A 69 -10.41 12.52 16.06
CA PHE A 69 -11.82 12.48 15.70
C PHE A 69 -12.59 11.36 16.42
N GLY A 70 -11.92 10.58 17.27
CA GLY A 70 -12.57 9.56 18.11
C GLY A 70 -12.91 8.27 17.36
N GLY A 71 -12.28 8.04 16.20
CA GLY A 71 -12.44 6.81 15.44
C GLY A 71 -11.63 5.63 15.99
N LYS A 72 -11.76 4.48 15.31
CA LYS A 72 -10.96 3.29 15.63
C LYS A 72 -9.47 3.58 15.43
N THR A 73 -8.61 3.04 16.29
CA THR A 73 -7.15 3.25 16.17
C THR A 73 -6.46 2.29 15.20
N GLY A 74 -7.19 1.32 14.65
CA GLY A 74 -6.70 0.28 13.76
C GLY A 74 -7.81 -0.73 13.45
N PRO A 75 -7.51 -1.74 12.61
CA PRO A 75 -8.45 -2.82 12.32
C PRO A 75 -8.77 -3.62 13.59
N GLU A 76 -9.94 -4.27 13.60
CA GLU A 76 -10.29 -5.18 14.69
C GLU A 76 -9.26 -6.31 14.80
N PRO A 77 -8.77 -6.63 16.01
CA PRO A 77 -7.88 -7.77 16.22
C PRO A 77 -8.47 -9.06 15.64
N ASN A 78 -7.63 -9.89 15.00
CA ASN A 78 -8.00 -11.16 14.35
C ASN A 78 -8.99 -11.06 13.16
N SER A 79 -9.38 -9.86 12.73
CA SER A 79 -10.15 -9.70 11.48
C SER A 79 -9.33 -10.09 10.25
N GLU A 80 -9.99 -10.48 9.17
CA GLU A 80 -9.33 -10.73 7.88
C GLU A 80 -8.56 -9.50 7.39
N LEU A 81 -9.07 -8.30 7.65
CA LEU A 81 -8.37 -7.06 7.35
C LEU A 81 -7.06 -6.95 8.15
N ALA A 82 -7.10 -7.16 9.47
CA ALA A 82 -5.89 -7.15 10.32
C ALA A 82 -4.85 -8.18 9.86
N LYS A 83 -5.29 -9.40 9.54
CA LYS A 83 -4.41 -10.45 9.00
C LYS A 83 -3.78 -10.04 7.67
N SER A 84 -4.57 -9.45 6.76
CA SER A 84 -4.07 -9.01 5.45
C SER A 84 -3.07 -7.86 5.53
N LEU A 85 -3.10 -7.06 6.60
CA LEU A 85 -2.19 -5.95 6.85
C LEU A 85 -0.93 -6.38 7.61
N GLN A 86 -0.87 -7.62 8.08
CA GLN A 86 0.28 -8.12 8.81
C GLN A 86 1.45 -8.33 7.84
N GLY A 87 2.52 -7.54 8.02
CA GLY A 87 3.78 -7.76 7.32
C GLY A 87 4.44 -9.07 7.74
N TYR A 88 5.34 -9.57 6.90
CA TYR A 88 6.15 -10.74 7.24
C TYR A 88 7.26 -10.34 8.23
N PRO A 89 7.39 -11.01 9.38
CA PRO A 89 8.45 -10.72 10.32
C PRO A 89 9.82 -11.02 9.69
N ILE A 90 10.76 -10.11 9.84
CA ILE A 90 12.15 -10.32 9.41
C ILE A 90 12.81 -11.29 10.41
N PRO A 91 13.33 -12.45 9.97
CA PRO A 91 14.03 -13.38 10.86
C PRO A 91 15.26 -12.71 11.48
N SER A 92 15.33 -12.66 12.81
CA SER A 92 16.41 -11.96 13.54
C SER A 92 17.58 -12.86 13.94
N ASN A 93 17.45 -14.17 13.73
CA ASN A 93 18.39 -15.19 14.18
C ASN A 93 19.17 -15.84 13.03
N VAL A 94 19.02 -15.31 11.80
CA VAL A 94 19.70 -15.81 10.61
C VAL A 94 20.18 -14.63 9.77
N GLU A 95 21.36 -14.78 9.19
CA GLU A 95 21.86 -13.83 8.19
C GLU A 95 21.03 -13.90 6.90
N PRO A 96 20.90 -12.79 6.14
CA PRO A 96 20.24 -12.82 4.84
C PRO A 96 20.88 -13.83 3.89
N HIS A 97 20.08 -14.66 3.23
CA HIS A 97 20.59 -15.60 2.22
C HIS A 97 21.19 -14.90 0.98
N PHE A 98 20.70 -13.71 0.67
CA PHE A 98 21.16 -12.90 -0.45
C PHE A 98 21.18 -11.43 -0.04
N GLN A 99 22.19 -10.70 -0.51
CA GLN A 99 22.32 -9.26 -0.36
C GLN A 99 22.65 -8.66 -1.73
N SER A 100 22.05 -7.51 -2.02
CA SER A 100 22.31 -6.77 -3.25
C SER A 100 22.27 -5.27 -2.97
N GLU A 101 23.05 -4.51 -3.73
CA GLU A 101 23.14 -3.05 -3.61
C GLU A 101 22.92 -2.43 -4.98
N PHE A 102 22.11 -1.38 -5.02
CA PHE A 102 21.76 -0.66 -6.25
C PHE A 102 21.99 0.83 -6.05
N PRO A 103 23.01 1.44 -6.68
CA PRO A 103 23.26 2.86 -6.54
C PRO A 103 22.15 3.66 -7.25
N THR A 104 21.57 4.63 -6.55
CA THR A 104 20.61 5.57 -7.14
C THR A 104 21.34 6.70 -7.86
N LEU A 105 20.83 7.13 -9.02
CA LEU A 105 21.36 8.32 -9.70
C LEU A 105 21.04 9.60 -8.92
N LYS A 106 21.87 10.64 -9.06
CA LYS A 106 21.59 11.97 -8.48
C LYS A 106 20.23 12.54 -8.92
N ASN A 107 19.79 12.16 -10.12
CA ASN A 107 18.52 12.55 -10.72
C ASN A 107 17.46 11.42 -10.72
N GLN A 108 17.60 10.38 -9.88
CA GLN A 108 16.69 9.23 -9.88
C GLN A 108 15.21 9.63 -9.68
N ALA A 109 14.96 10.57 -8.76
CA ALA A 109 13.61 11.08 -8.52
C ALA A 109 13.02 11.85 -9.72
N VAL A 110 13.87 12.48 -10.54
CA VAL A 110 13.45 13.18 -11.76
C VAL A 110 13.07 12.20 -12.87
N LEU A 111 13.68 11.02 -12.90
CA LEU A 111 13.33 9.95 -13.84
C LEU A 111 12.07 9.18 -13.41
N TYR A 112 11.87 8.99 -12.11
CA TYR A 112 10.76 8.19 -11.56
C TYR A 112 9.39 8.88 -11.56
N ARG A 113 9.37 10.21 -11.47
CA ARG A 113 8.17 11.04 -11.24
C ARG A 113 7.05 10.92 -12.27
#